data_AF-A0A150PVS2-F1
#
_entry.id   AF-A0A150PVS2-F1
#
_cell.length_a   1.000
_cell.length_b   1.000
_cell.length_c   1.000
_cell.angle_alpha   90.00
_cell.angle_beta   90.00
_cell.angle_gamma   90.00
#
_symmetry.space_group_name_H-M   'P 1'
#
loop_
_entity.id
_entity.type
_entity.pdbx_description
1 polymer ?
#
loop_
_entity_poly.entity_id
_entity_poly.type
_entity_poly.pdbx_seq_one_letter_code
_entity_poly.pdbx_strand_id
1 'polypeptide(L)' 'MSSRNAVLAQALQLSPEERADVAKCLIASLDEPADQHVEAAWLAEVERRLQDVERGTATFVSWDVVRERIAARLRTTRE' A
#
# COMPACT_ATOMS: atom_id res chain seq x y z
N MET A 1 -31.70 -5.75 6.60
CA MET A 1 -30.23 -5.54 6.74
C MET A 1 -29.65 -5.26 5.36
N SER A 2 -28.79 -4.26 5.20
CA SER A 2 -28.08 -4.07 3.92
C SER A 2 -27.14 -5.25 3.66
N SER A 3 -27.00 -5.67 2.40
CA SER A 3 -26.12 -6.77 1.97
C SER A 3 -24.70 -6.65 2.55
N ARG A 4 -24.15 -5.42 2.58
CA ARG A 4 -22.83 -5.12 3.16
C ARG A 4 -22.72 -5.54 4.63
N ASN A 5 -23.72 -5.24 5.44
CA ASN A 5 -23.69 -5.52 6.88
C ASN A 5 -23.82 -7.02 7.15
N ALA A 6 -24.52 -7.77 6.28
CA ALA A 6 -24.63 -9.22 6.38
C ALA A 6 -23.30 -9.92 6.04
N VAL A 7 -22.59 -9.45 5.02
CA VAL A 7 -21.25 -9.97 4.66
C VAL A 7 -20.24 -9.66 5.76
N LEU A 8 -20.24 -8.43 6.29
CA LEU A 8 -19.37 -8.05 7.41
C LEU A 8 -19.65 -8.90 8.65
N ALA A 9 -20.92 -9.11 9.01
CA ALA A 9 -21.28 -9.92 10.16
C ALA A 9 -20.78 -11.37 10.03
N GLN A 10 -20.88 -11.96 8.83
CA GLN A 10 -20.36 -13.30 8.56
C GLN A 10 -18.84 -13.36 8.61
N ALA A 11 -18.14 -12.42 7.99
CA ALA A 11 -16.68 -12.36 8.02
C ALA A 11 -16.15 -12.24 9.45
N LEU A 12 -16.83 -11.47 10.32
CA LEU A 12 -16.43 -11.32 11.72
C LEU A 12 -16.60 -12.59 12.58
N GLN A 13 -17.34 -13.60 12.12
CA GLN A 13 -17.44 -14.91 12.79
C GLN A 13 -16.27 -15.85 12.46
N LEU A 14 -15.47 -15.56 11.43
CA LEU A 14 -14.34 -16.38 11.02
C LEU A 14 -13.17 -16.24 12.00
N SER A 15 -12.25 -17.21 11.97
CA SER A 15 -10.98 -17.11 12.70
C SER A 15 -10.13 -15.92 12.21
N PRO A 16 -9.16 -15.43 13.01
CA PRO A 16 -8.31 -14.32 12.58
C PRO A 16 -7.58 -14.54 11.23
N GLU A 17 -7.16 -15.78 10.96
CA GLU A 17 -6.47 -16.15 9.72
C GLU A 17 -7.41 -16.09 8.51
N GLU A 18 -8.56 -16.75 8.59
CA GLU A 18 -9.58 -16.74 7.53
C GLU A 18 -10.09 -15.31 7.25
N ARG A 19 -10.22 -14.46 8.28
CA ARG A 19 -10.55 -13.05 8.09
C ARG A 19 -9.48 -12.30 7.31
N ALA A 20 -8.21 -12.57 7.59
CA ALA A 20 -7.10 -11.94 6.88
C ALA A 20 -7.12 -12.33 5.39
N ASP A 21 -7.41 -13.59 5.09
CA ASP A 21 -7.54 -14.08 3.71
C ASP A 21 -8.72 -13.41 2.98
N VAL A 22 -9.90 -13.33 3.62
CA VAL A 22 -11.05 -12.62 3.05
C VAL A 22 -10.73 -11.15 2.82
N ALA A 23 -10.09 -10.47 3.77
CA ALA A 23 -9.68 -9.08 3.63
C ALA A 23 -8.69 -8.89 2.47
N LYS A 24 -7.72 -9.79 2.33
CA LYS A 24 -6.75 -9.77 1.22
C LYS A 24 -7.45 -9.89 -0.13
N CYS A 25 -8.37 -10.84 -0.29
CA CYS A 25 -9.13 -11.01 -1.53
C CYS A 25 -10.01 -9.80 -1.85
N LEU A 26 -10.66 -9.21 -0.84
CA LEU A 26 -11.45 -8.00 -1.03
C LEU A 26 -10.59 -6.81 -1.44
N ILE A 27 -9.43 -6.60 -0.82
CA ILE A 27 -8.50 -5.54 -1.21
C ILE A 27 -8.02 -5.75 -2.64
N ALA A 28 -7.60 -6.96 -3.00
CA ALA A 28 -7.17 -7.29 -4.36
C ALA A 28 -8.28 -7.09 -5.40
N SER A 29 -9.54 -7.27 -5.02
CA SER A 29 -10.68 -7.00 -5.92
C SER A 29 -10.90 -5.52 -6.22
N LEU A 30 -10.31 -4.62 -5.43
CA LEU A 30 -10.34 -3.17 -5.67
C LEU A 30 -9.22 -2.71 -6.60
N ASP A 31 -8.24 -3.55 -6.89
CA ASP A 31 -7.18 -3.22 -7.83
C ASP A 31 -7.79 -3.10 -9.23
N GLU A 32 -7.79 -1.89 -9.78
CA GLU A 32 -8.16 -1.66 -11.17
C GLU A 32 -7.08 -2.24 -12.10
N PRO A 33 -7.43 -2.63 -13.35
CA PRO A 33 -6.44 -3.00 -14.33
C PRO A 33 -5.37 -1.91 -14.41
N ALA A 34 -4.10 -2.31 -14.36
CA ALA A 34 -2.99 -1.37 -14.43
C ALA A 34 -3.14 -0.48 -15.69
N ASP A 35 -3.30 0.82 -15.48
CA ASP A 35 -3.31 1.77 -16.59
C ASP A 35 -1.92 1.78 -17.21
N GLN A 36 -1.84 1.46 -18.49
CA GLN A 36 -0.58 1.41 -19.24
C GLN A 36 0.19 2.74 -19.17
N HIS A 37 -0.51 3.86 -19.02
CA HIS A 37 0.12 5.17 -18.83
C HIS A 37 0.77 5.30 -17.45
N VAL A 38 0.15 4.73 -16.40
CA VAL A 38 0.71 4.70 -15.05
C VAL A 38 1.97 3.84 -15.04
N GLU A 39 1.94 2.67 -15.69
CA GLU A 39 3.12 1.79 -15.79
C GLU A 39 4.26 2.44 -16.57
N ALA A 40 3.96 3.07 -17.72
CA ALA A 40 4.97 3.78 -18.50
C ALA A 40 5.57 4.96 -17.73
N ALA A 41 4.73 5.74 -17.02
CA ALA A 41 5.20 6.85 -16.18
C ALA A 41 6.06 6.35 -15.01
N TRP A 42 5.71 5.19 -14.43
CA TRP A 42 6.46 4.60 -13.34
C TRP A 42 7.82 4.07 -13.78
N LEU A 43 7.90 3.40 -14.93
CA LEU A 43 9.16 2.96 -15.53
C LEU A 43 10.09 4.14 -15.79
N ALA A 44 9.57 5.20 -16.41
CA ALA A 44 10.34 6.42 -16.68
C ALA A 44 10.88 7.06 -15.38
N GLU A 45 10.09 7.08 -14.31
CA GLU A 45 10.52 7.61 -13.01
C GLU A 45 11.59 6.72 -12.34
N VAL A 46 11.47 5.40 -12.44
CA VAL A 46 12.49 4.47 -11.90
C VAL A 46 13.82 4.66 -12.62
N GLU A 47 13.81 4.73 -13.95
CA GLU A 47 15.01 4.99 -14.75
C GLU A 47 15.65 6.33 -14.39
N ARG A 48 14.84 7.38 -14.26
CA ARG A 48 15.31 8.72 -13.85
C ARG A 48 15.97 8.68 -12.47
N ARG A 49 15.35 8.01 -11.49
CA ARG A 49 15.92 7.88 -10.14
C ARG A 49 17.22 7.10 -10.12
N LEU A 50 17.30 6.01 -10.90
CA LEU A 50 18.53 5.23 -11.01
C LEU A 50 19.67 6.10 -11.56
N GLN A 51 19.41 6.88 -12.60
CA GLN A 51 20.42 7.80 -13.17
C GLN A 51 20.87 8.86 -12.17
N ASP A 52 19.96 9.41 -11.36
CA ASP A 52 20.33 10.37 -10.30
C ASP A 52 21.25 9.74 -9.25
N VAL A 53 21.02 8.46 -8.92
CA VAL A 53 21.88 7.70 -8.00
C VAL A 53 23.26 7.49 -8.62
N GLU A 54 23.32 7.01 -9.87
CA GLU A 54 24.57 6.75 -10.59
C GLU A 54 25.40 8.02 -10.79
N ARG A 55 24.76 9.15 -11.05
CA ARG A 55 25.41 10.46 -11.21
C ARG A 55 25.78 11.12 -9.88
N GLY A 56 25.36 10.55 -8.75
CA GLY A 56 25.58 11.12 -7.42
C GLY A 56 24.79 12.42 -7.17
N THR A 57 23.74 12.68 -7.93
CA THR A 57 22.86 13.84 -7.78
C THR A 57 21.65 13.56 -6.88
N ALA A 58 21.39 12.29 -6.58
CA ALA A 58 20.33 11.88 -5.66
C ALA A 58 20.63 12.33 -4.21
N THR A 59 19.61 12.87 -3.55
CA THR A 59 19.65 13.13 -2.09
C THR A 59 19.03 11.94 -1.36
N PHE A 60 19.80 11.30 -0.49
CA PHE A 60 19.32 10.15 0.29
C PHE A 60 18.89 10.56 1.69
N VAL A 61 17.95 9.80 2.23
CA VAL A 61 17.56 9.85 3.64
C VAL A 61 17.81 8.46 4.23
N SER A 62 18.36 8.39 5.44
CA SER A 62 18.60 7.09 6.08
C SER A 62 17.28 6.37 6.37
N TRP A 63 17.33 5.04 6.37
CA TRP A 63 16.17 4.22 6.68
C TRP A 63 15.60 4.54 8.07
N ASP A 64 16.44 4.82 9.07
CA ASP A 64 15.99 5.14 10.42
C ASP A 64 15.12 6.40 10.46
N VAL A 65 15.47 7.43 9.69
CA VAL A 65 14.67 8.67 9.59
C VAL A 65 13.32 8.40 8.91
N VAL A 66 13.30 7.60 7.84
CA VAL A 66 12.05 7.23 7.15
C VAL A 66 11.15 6.39 8.06
N ARG A 67 11.71 5.40 8.74
CA ARG A 67 11.00 4.52 9.67
C ARG A 67 10.34 5.32 10.79
N GLU A 68 11.05 6.27 11.41
CA GLU A 68 10.49 7.09 12.48
C GLU A 68 9.33 7.96 11.98
N ARG A 69 9.46 8.56 10.78
CA ARG A 69 8.37 9.33 10.15
C ARG A 69 7.12 8.48 9.90
N ILE A 70 7.29 7.24 9.42
CA ILE A 70 6.18 6.31 9.20
C ILE A 70 5.53 5.95 10.54
N ALA A 71 6.34 5.60 11.55
CA ALA A 71 5.84 5.23 12.88
C ALA A 71 5.04 6.39 13.52
N ALA A 72 5.56 7.62 13.43
CA ALA A 72 4.87 8.81 13.92
C ALA A 72 3.50 9.01 13.24
N ARG A 73 3.43 8.86 11.91
CA ARG A 73 2.17 9.01 11.16
C ARG A 73 1.15 7.91 11.49
N LEU A 74 1.60 6.69 11.74
CA LEU A 74 0.70 5.59 12.13
C LEU A 74 0.15 5.76 13.55
N ARG A 75 0.87 6.44 14.46
CA ARG A 75 0.37 6.80 15.78
C ARG A 75 -0.76 7.83 15.68
N THR A 76 -0.57 8.89 14.90
CA THR A 76 -1.57 9.97 14.75
C THR A 76 -2.83 9.57 13.98
N THR A 77 -2.77 8.52 13.16
CA THR A 77 -3.96 8.00 12.44
C THR A 77 -4.80 7.04 13.32
N ARG A 78 -4.27 6.61 14.46
CA ARG A 78 -4.91 5.66 15.39
C ARG A 78 -5.56 6.34 16.61
N GLU A 79 -5.37 7.64 16.78
CA GLU A 79 -6.05 8.49 17.77
C GLU A 79 -7.27 9.17 17.12
#